data_AF-A0A9E7HA09-F1
#
_entry.id   AF-A0A9E7HA09-F1
#
_cell.length_a   1.000
_cell.length_b   1.000
_cell.length_c   1.000
_cell.angle_alpha   90.00
_cell.angle_beta   90.00
_cell.angle_gamma   90.00
#
_symmetry.space_group_name_H-M   'P 1'
#
loop_
_entity.id
_entity.type
_entity.pdbx_description
1 polymer ?
#
loop_
_entity_poly.entity_id
_entity_poly.type
_entity_poly.pdbx_seq_one_letter_code
_entity_poly.pdbx_strand_id
1 'polypeptide(L)'
;MMTVLDDLKSQVQKLQPPRRGEAELRRCNTDLRRGAPPREKKPLDPAADEVQKLRRELFAHMTARKNLERMFSSLGKEKEIMAAELTRKARELAEAEELVDDLRAQNEVLLEKVKACASEHKKNGSQSRLNSVLQERNKTLSEQLLKSLDAYRTVKRRLRDVQEENARIVLEAAEVAAASAGIVRRVRGRMEGGGNGKVRTEEEINSLEQMLHGLQGKLRKVSPNKGDCRNSNLQV
;
A
#
# COMPACT_ATOMS: atom_id res chain seq x y z
N MET A 1 8.09 -24.50 8.79
CA MET A 1 6.83 -24.22 9.50
C MET A 1 6.11 -25.47 10.01
N MET A 2 6.24 -26.65 9.41
CA MET A 2 5.68 -27.90 9.96
C MET A 2 6.36 -28.39 11.26
N THR A 3 7.69 -28.25 11.37
CA THR A 3 8.47 -28.78 12.51
C THR A 3 8.15 -28.11 13.85
N VAL A 4 7.91 -26.81 13.86
CA VAL A 4 7.58 -26.05 15.08
C VAL A 4 6.19 -26.42 15.60
N LEU A 5 5.25 -26.71 14.71
CA LEU A 5 3.90 -27.15 15.09
C LEU A 5 3.91 -28.57 15.65
N ASP A 6 4.73 -29.45 15.09
CA ASP A 6 4.90 -30.82 15.60
C ASP A 6 5.63 -30.84 16.96
N ASP A 7 6.62 -29.97 17.16
CA ASP A 7 7.31 -29.81 18.45
C ASP A 7 6.36 -29.25 19.53
N LEU A 8 5.56 -28.24 19.22
CA LEU A 8 4.53 -27.72 20.13
C LEU A 8 3.47 -28.78 20.45
N LYS A 9 3.05 -29.57 19.45
CA LYS A 9 2.09 -30.67 19.65
C LYS A 9 2.66 -31.77 20.54
N SER A 10 3.94 -32.11 20.37
CA SER A 10 4.63 -33.12 21.19
C SER A 10 4.82 -32.66 22.65
N GLN A 11 5.09 -31.37 22.87
CA GLN A 11 5.22 -30.79 24.20
C GLN A 11 3.87 -30.71 24.92
N VAL A 12 2.81 -30.31 24.23
CA VAL A 12 1.44 -30.28 24.78
C VAL A 12 0.95 -31.69 25.13
N GLN A 13 1.30 -32.69 24.31
CA GLN A 13 0.92 -34.08 24.56
C GLN A 13 1.72 -34.72 25.71
N LYS A 14 2.99 -34.33 25.91
CA LYS A 14 3.81 -34.76 27.08
C LYS A 14 3.38 -34.11 28.40
N LEU A 15 2.74 -32.94 28.35
CA LEU A 15 2.23 -32.23 29.52
C LEU A 15 0.77 -32.57 29.86
N GLN A 16 0.08 -33.36 29.02
CA GLN A 16 -1.24 -33.87 29.37
C GLN A 16 -1.12 -35.00 30.40
N PRO A 17 -1.66 -34.85 31.62
CA PRO A 17 -1.80 -35.98 32.52
C PRO A 17 -2.74 -37.02 31.88
N PRO A 18 -2.59 -38.32 32.19
CA PRO A 18 -3.53 -39.33 31.72
C PRO A 18 -4.94 -38.88 32.09
N ARG A 19 -5.84 -38.79 31.09
CA ARG A 19 -7.26 -38.55 31.30
C ARG A 19 -7.82 -39.68 32.17
N ARG A 20 -7.65 -39.54 33.48
CA ARG A 20 -8.53 -40.18 34.45
C ARG A 20 -9.89 -39.58 34.16
N GLY A 21 -10.81 -40.42 33.70
CA GLY A 21 -12.18 -40.05 33.43
C GLY A 21 -12.71 -39.17 34.56
N GLU A 22 -13.47 -38.16 34.16
CA GLU A 22 -14.15 -37.19 35.01
C GLU A 22 -14.54 -37.83 36.35
N ALA A 23 -13.68 -37.66 37.34
CA ALA A 23 -14.07 -37.89 38.71
C ALA A 23 -14.89 -36.65 39.05
N GLU A 24 -16.20 -36.74 38.79
CA GLU A 24 -17.19 -35.87 39.39
C GLU A 24 -16.75 -35.58 40.82
N LEU A 25 -16.52 -34.30 41.11
CA LEU A 25 -16.30 -33.81 42.45
C LEU A 25 -17.46 -34.34 43.29
N ARG A 26 -17.24 -35.44 44.02
CA ARG A 26 -18.22 -36.02 44.93
C ARG A 26 -18.53 -34.99 46.01
N ARG A 27 -19.54 -34.18 45.73
CA ARG A 27 -20.14 -33.28 46.68
C ARG A 27 -20.85 -34.17 47.70
N CYS A 28 -20.36 -34.06 48.93
CA CYS A 28 -21.00 -34.53 50.15
C CYS A 28 -20.91 -36.04 50.43
N ASN A 29 -20.43 -36.35 51.64
CA ASN A 29 -20.55 -37.64 52.32
C ASN A 29 -22.01 -37.92 52.74
N THR A 30 -22.98 -37.79 51.83
CA THR A 30 -24.42 -38.04 52.08
C THR A 30 -24.97 -39.23 51.30
N ASP A 31 -24.11 -40.12 50.82
CA ASP A 31 -24.55 -41.43 50.33
C ASP A 31 -24.77 -42.37 51.53
N LEU A 32 -25.87 -42.14 52.25
CA LEU A 32 -26.37 -43.08 53.25
C LEU A 32 -26.73 -44.38 52.53
N ARG A 33 -25.87 -45.40 52.63
CA ARG A 33 -26.22 -46.77 52.24
C ARG A 33 -27.49 -47.16 52.98
N ARG A 34 -28.57 -47.39 52.22
CA ARG A 34 -29.84 -47.94 52.72
C ARG A 34 -29.55 -49.34 53.28
N GLY A 35 -29.52 -49.45 54.61
CA GLY A 35 -29.32 -50.71 55.32
C GLY A 35 -30.50 -51.67 55.08
N ALA A 36 -30.19 -52.95 54.89
CA ALA A 36 -31.18 -54.03 54.83
C ALA A 36 -31.92 -54.20 56.18
N PRO A 37 -33.18 -54.67 56.19
CA PRO A 37 -33.96 -54.78 57.42
C PRO A 37 -33.40 -55.87 58.36
N PRO A 38 -33.47 -55.70 59.69
CA PRO A 38 -32.94 -56.67 60.64
C PRO A 38 -33.76 -57.96 60.63
N ARG A 39 -33.11 -59.09 60.38
CA ARG A 39 -33.68 -60.42 60.69
C ARG A 39 -33.68 -60.62 62.21
N GLU A 40 -34.86 -60.92 62.73
CA GLU A 40 -35.12 -61.25 64.14
C GLU A 40 -34.15 -62.33 64.64
N LYS A 41 -33.42 -62.02 65.72
CA LYS A 41 -32.69 -63.00 66.53
C LYS A 41 -33.13 -62.88 67.98
N LYS A 42 -33.29 -64.07 68.58
CA LYS A 42 -33.74 -64.41 69.94
C LYS A 42 -33.11 -63.56 71.05
N PRO A 43 -33.73 -63.50 72.26
CA PRO A 43 -33.28 -62.64 73.34
C PRO A 43 -31.90 -63.08 73.82
N LEU A 44 -30.91 -62.25 73.55
CA LEU A 44 -29.59 -62.32 74.17
C LEU A 44 -29.58 -61.30 75.32
N ASP A 45 -28.87 -61.64 76.38
CA ASP A 45 -28.79 -60.93 77.65
C ASP A 45 -28.72 -59.40 77.49
N PRO A 46 -29.74 -58.62 77.95
CA PRO A 46 -29.87 -57.19 77.63
C PRO A 46 -28.66 -56.36 78.07
N ALA A 47 -27.97 -56.77 79.14
CA ALA A 47 -26.75 -56.12 79.60
C ALA A 47 -25.56 -56.31 78.65
N ALA A 48 -25.46 -57.47 77.97
CA ALA A 48 -24.39 -57.74 77.01
C ALA A 48 -24.59 -56.95 75.70
N ASP A 49 -25.84 -56.79 75.27
CA ASP A 49 -26.21 -56.02 74.09
C ASP A 49 -25.93 -54.51 74.27
N GLU A 50 -26.21 -53.95 75.45
CA GLU A 50 -25.86 -52.56 75.78
C GLU A 50 -24.35 -52.32 75.77
N VAL A 51 -23.56 -53.22 76.35
CA VAL A 51 -22.09 -53.13 76.33
C VAL A 51 -21.57 -53.19 74.89
N GLN A 52 -22.14 -54.04 74.03
CA GLN A 52 -21.74 -54.11 72.63
C GLN A 52 -22.14 -52.85 71.86
N LYS A 53 -23.31 -52.28 72.16
CA LYS A 53 -23.78 -51.01 71.57
C LYS A 53 -22.86 -49.86 71.94
N LEU A 54 -22.52 -49.69 73.22
CA LEU A 54 -21.60 -48.65 73.69
C LEU A 54 -20.20 -48.79 73.06
N ARG A 55 -19.70 -50.02 72.86
CA ARG A 55 -18.43 -50.26 72.15
C ARG A 55 -18.50 -49.81 70.69
N ARG A 56 -19.61 -50.07 69.99
CA ARG A 56 -19.82 -49.62 68.60
C ARG A 56 -19.91 -48.09 68.53
N GLU A 57 -20.63 -47.46 69.45
CA GLU A 57 -20.75 -46.01 69.54
C GLU A 57 -19.40 -45.35 69.83
N LEU A 58 -18.62 -45.89 70.78
CA LEU A 58 -17.26 -45.40 71.06
C LEU A 58 -16.35 -45.50 69.83
N PHE A 59 -16.39 -46.62 69.10
CA PHE A 59 -15.62 -46.77 67.86
C PHE A 59 -16.07 -45.79 66.77
N ALA A 60 -17.38 -45.57 66.64
CA ALA A 60 -17.94 -44.58 65.73
C ALA A 60 -17.49 -43.16 66.09
N HIS A 61 -17.52 -42.79 67.38
CA HIS A 61 -17.01 -41.50 67.87
C HIS A 61 -15.52 -41.33 67.61
N MET A 62 -14.70 -42.35 67.87
CA MET A 62 -13.27 -42.31 67.57
C MET A 62 -12.98 -42.15 66.07
N THR A 63 -13.77 -42.80 65.23
CA THR A 63 -13.67 -42.67 63.76
C THR A 63 -14.09 -41.27 63.30
N ALA A 64 -15.19 -40.75 63.83
CA ALA A 64 -15.65 -39.39 63.55
C ALA A 64 -14.62 -38.34 63.96
N ARG A 65 -13.98 -38.51 65.12
CA ARG A 65 -12.91 -37.63 65.59
C ARG A 65 -11.70 -37.64 64.65
N LYS A 66 -11.22 -38.82 64.26
CA LYS A 66 -10.11 -38.94 63.29
C LYS A 66 -10.46 -38.33 61.92
N ASN A 67 -11.73 -38.42 61.51
CA ASN A 67 -12.18 -37.77 60.28
C ASN A 67 -12.15 -36.24 60.40
N LEU A 68 -12.61 -35.69 61.52
CA LEU A 68 -12.54 -34.25 61.79
C LEU A 68 -11.09 -33.76 61.85
N GLU A 69 -10.19 -34.47 62.53
CA GLU A 69 -8.76 -34.16 62.57
C GLU A 69 -8.15 -34.09 61.15
N ARG A 70 -8.51 -35.04 60.27
CA ARG A 70 -8.08 -35.03 58.87
C ARG A 70 -8.66 -33.84 58.09
N MET A 71 -9.93 -33.50 58.28
CA MET A 71 -10.56 -32.35 57.61
C MET A 71 -9.95 -31.02 58.04
N PHE A 72 -9.69 -30.82 59.34
CA PHE A 72 -9.00 -29.60 59.80
C PHE A 72 -7.57 -29.51 59.25
N SER A 73 -6.88 -30.65 59.16
CA SER A 73 -5.53 -30.69 58.57
C SER A 73 -5.54 -30.37 57.07
N SER A 74 -6.51 -30.88 56.30
CA SER A 74 -6.61 -30.55 54.87
C SER A 74 -7.03 -29.10 54.64
N LEU A 75 -7.98 -28.60 55.43
CA LEU A 75 -8.44 -27.21 55.37
C LEU A 75 -7.32 -26.22 55.70
N GLY A 76 -6.46 -26.55 56.67
CA GLY A 76 -5.26 -25.76 56.98
C GLY A 76 -4.32 -25.63 55.77
N LYS A 77 -4.05 -26.75 55.08
CA LYS A 77 -3.22 -26.75 53.86
C LYS A 77 -3.86 -25.96 52.72
N GLU A 78 -5.16 -26.12 52.51
CA GLU A 78 -5.90 -25.34 51.50
C GLU A 78 -5.85 -23.83 51.81
N LYS A 79 -5.97 -23.43 53.08
CA LYS A 79 -5.81 -22.04 53.51
C LYS A 79 -4.42 -21.49 53.19
N GLU A 80 -3.37 -22.27 53.44
CA GLU A 80 -1.98 -21.88 53.12
C GLU A 80 -1.78 -21.71 51.61
N ILE A 81 -2.30 -22.64 50.80
CA ILE A 81 -2.26 -22.55 49.33
C ILE A 81 -2.98 -21.29 48.85
N MET A 82 -4.18 -21.02 49.35
CA MET A 82 -4.94 -19.82 48.99
C MET A 82 -4.19 -18.54 49.37
N ALA A 83 -3.56 -18.49 50.54
CA ALA A 83 -2.78 -17.32 50.96
C ALA A 83 -1.57 -17.08 50.04
N ALA A 84 -0.87 -18.15 49.63
CA ALA A 84 0.24 -18.07 48.68
C ALA A 84 -0.23 -17.57 47.30
N GLU A 85 -1.33 -18.11 46.78
CA GLU A 85 -1.93 -17.68 45.51
C GLU A 85 -2.39 -16.21 45.56
N LEU A 86 -3.04 -15.78 46.65
CA LEU A 86 -3.43 -14.38 46.83
C LEU A 86 -2.21 -13.45 46.84
N THR A 87 -1.12 -13.84 47.50
CA THR A 87 0.11 -13.07 47.52
C THR A 87 0.73 -12.96 46.12
N ARG A 88 0.75 -14.08 45.37
CA ARG A 88 1.23 -14.08 43.99
C ARG A 88 0.38 -13.14 43.12
N LYS A 89 -0.95 -13.22 43.23
CA LYS A 89 -1.87 -12.36 42.47
C LYS A 89 -1.77 -10.89 42.85
N ALA A 90 -1.57 -10.56 44.13
CA ALA A 90 -1.34 -9.19 44.55
C ALA A 90 -0.07 -8.60 43.92
N ARG A 91 1.01 -9.40 43.84
CA ARG A 91 2.24 -9.00 43.16
C ARG A 91 2.05 -8.83 41.65
N GLU A 92 1.42 -9.81 40.98
CA GLU A 92 1.13 -9.72 39.53
C GLU A 92 0.29 -8.47 39.20
N LEU A 93 -0.66 -8.10 40.08
CA LEU A 93 -1.46 -6.90 39.93
C LEU A 93 -0.61 -5.63 40.06
N ALA A 94 0.23 -5.55 41.08
CA ALA A 94 1.11 -4.39 41.30
C ALA A 94 2.07 -4.17 40.11
N GLU A 95 2.68 -5.24 39.58
CA GLU A 95 3.54 -5.16 38.40
C GLU A 95 2.77 -4.67 37.15
N ALA A 96 1.51 -5.09 36.99
CA ALA A 96 0.67 -4.62 35.89
C ALA A 96 0.25 -3.14 36.05
N GLU A 97 0.00 -2.69 37.28
CA GLU A 97 -0.29 -1.28 37.59
C GLU A 97 0.89 -0.36 37.24
N GLU A 98 2.12 -0.76 37.60
CA GLU A 98 3.34 -0.03 37.23
C GLU A 98 3.47 0.11 35.70
N LEU A 99 3.26 -0.98 34.95
CA LEU A 99 3.29 -0.94 33.48
C LEU A 99 2.22 0.00 32.89
N VAL A 100 1.03 0.03 33.49
CA VAL A 100 -0.04 0.94 33.06
C VAL A 100 0.35 2.40 33.31
N ASP A 101 0.98 2.70 34.44
CA ASP A 101 1.41 4.05 34.78
C ASP A 101 2.57 4.51 33.89
N ASP A 102 3.53 3.64 33.57
CA ASP A 102 4.59 3.92 32.59
C ASP A 102 4.01 4.25 31.21
N LEU A 103 3.04 3.45 30.75
CA LEU A 103 2.36 3.68 29.47
C LEU A 103 1.56 4.99 29.47
N ARG A 104 0.91 5.34 30.58
CA ARG A 104 0.22 6.63 30.73
C ARG A 104 1.21 7.79 30.63
N ALA A 105 2.32 7.73 31.33
CA ALA A 105 3.36 8.76 31.27
C ALA A 105 3.92 8.92 29.84
N GLN A 106 4.18 7.82 29.13
CA GLN A 106 4.60 7.87 27.72
C GLN A 106 3.54 8.50 26.80
N ASN A 107 2.26 8.13 26.99
CA ASN A 107 1.15 8.68 26.22
C ASN A 107 0.99 10.18 26.46
N GLU A 108 1.16 10.67 27.69
CA GLU A 108 1.14 12.10 28.01
C GLU A 108 2.28 12.85 27.30
N VAL A 109 3.51 12.33 27.34
CA VAL A 109 4.65 12.91 26.62
C VAL A 109 4.39 12.96 25.11
N LEU A 110 3.86 11.88 24.53
CA LEU A 110 3.51 11.83 23.11
C LEU A 110 2.39 12.81 22.78
N LEU A 111 1.38 12.93 23.63
CA LEU A 111 0.28 13.86 23.45
C LEU A 111 0.78 15.31 23.44
N GLU A 112 1.69 15.67 24.35
CA GLU A 112 2.31 17.01 24.36
C GLU A 112 3.16 17.26 23.11
N LYS A 113 3.92 16.26 22.63
CA LYS A 113 4.63 16.36 21.35
C LYS A 113 3.68 16.58 20.17
N VAL A 114 2.57 15.86 20.12
CA VAL A 114 1.56 16.02 19.06
C VAL A 114 0.95 17.43 19.11
N LYS A 115 0.60 17.92 20.30
CA LYS A 115 0.11 19.29 20.48
C LYS A 115 1.15 20.32 20.05
N ALA A 116 2.42 20.13 20.40
CA ALA A 116 3.52 20.99 20.00
C ALA A 116 3.64 21.03 18.46
N CYS A 117 3.71 19.88 17.79
CA CYS A 117 3.75 19.79 16.33
C CYS A 117 2.52 20.45 15.67
N ALA A 118 1.31 20.19 16.18
CA ALA A 118 0.10 20.81 15.67
C ALA A 118 0.12 22.34 15.84
N SER A 119 0.69 22.83 16.93
CA SER A 119 0.86 24.27 17.17
C SER A 119 1.91 24.90 16.25
N GLU A 120 3.02 24.20 15.97
CA GLU A 120 4.04 24.63 15.01
C GLU A 120 3.47 24.71 13.60
N HIS A 121 2.70 23.71 13.17
CA HIS A 121 2.01 23.74 11.88
C HIS A 121 0.99 24.90 11.76
N LYS A 122 0.31 25.27 12.86
CA LYS A 122 -0.57 26.46 12.89
C LYS A 122 0.22 27.77 12.84
N LYS A 123 1.34 27.87 13.57
CA LYS A 123 2.21 29.07 13.59
C LYS A 123 2.94 29.27 12.26
N ASN A 124 3.31 28.18 11.59
CA ASN A 124 3.91 28.16 10.26
C ASN A 124 2.86 28.26 9.13
N GLY A 125 1.72 28.93 9.35
CA GLY A 125 0.74 29.23 8.29
C GLY A 125 1.36 29.96 7.08
N SER A 126 2.52 30.60 7.26
CA SER A 126 3.36 31.12 6.18
C SER A 126 3.92 30.04 5.26
N GLN A 127 4.26 28.85 5.77
CA GLN A 127 4.75 27.70 4.99
C GLN A 127 3.62 27.03 4.20
N SER A 128 2.41 27.00 4.75
CA SER A 128 1.20 26.60 3.99
C SER A 128 0.91 27.57 2.84
N ARG A 129 1.05 28.89 3.06
CA ARG A 129 0.89 29.92 2.02
C ARG A 129 2.05 29.94 1.01
N LEU A 130 3.28 29.71 1.45
CA LEU A 130 4.44 29.55 0.57
C LEU A 130 4.27 28.30 -0.32
N ASN A 131 3.78 27.19 0.25
CA ASN A 131 3.47 26.00 -0.52
C ASN A 131 2.36 26.26 -1.55
N SER A 132 1.31 27.02 -1.21
CA SER A 132 0.27 27.37 -2.18
C SER A 132 0.79 28.28 -3.30
N VAL A 133 1.62 29.28 -2.98
CA VAL A 133 2.24 30.17 -3.98
C VAL A 133 3.22 29.40 -4.88
N LEU A 134 4.01 28.48 -4.32
CA LEU A 134 4.89 27.61 -5.10
C LEU A 134 4.10 26.65 -6.01
N GLN A 135 2.98 26.13 -5.54
CA GLN A 135 2.09 25.28 -6.32
C GLN A 135 1.46 26.04 -7.49
N GLU A 136 1.00 27.27 -7.27
CA GLU A 136 0.46 28.13 -8.32
C GLU A 136 1.53 28.50 -9.36
N ARG A 137 2.74 28.89 -8.91
CA ARG A 137 3.88 29.16 -9.81
C ARG A 137 4.25 27.92 -10.64
N ASN A 138 4.33 26.75 -10.03
CA ASN A 138 4.63 25.50 -10.75
C ASN A 138 3.55 25.17 -11.80
N LYS A 139 2.28 25.43 -11.48
CA LYS A 139 1.19 25.29 -12.45
C LYS A 139 1.37 26.23 -13.63
N THR A 140 1.63 27.52 -13.39
CA THR A 140 1.86 28.50 -14.45
C THR A 140 3.06 28.14 -15.33
N LEU A 141 4.19 27.74 -14.72
CA LEU A 141 5.38 27.31 -15.46
C LEU A 141 5.11 26.06 -16.31
N SER A 142 4.33 25.11 -15.80
CA SER A 142 3.97 23.90 -16.55
C SER A 142 3.08 24.23 -17.75
N GLU A 143 2.13 25.15 -17.59
CA GLU A 143 1.29 25.63 -18.69
C GLU A 143 2.11 26.39 -19.75
N GLN A 144 3.06 27.23 -19.33
CA GLN A 144 3.98 27.92 -20.24
C GLN A 144 4.86 26.94 -21.01
N LEU A 145 5.40 25.92 -20.33
CA LEU A 145 6.19 24.87 -20.97
C LEU A 145 5.37 24.11 -22.01
N LEU A 146 4.13 23.73 -21.69
CA LEU A 146 3.24 23.05 -22.63
C LEU A 146 2.98 23.91 -23.89
N LYS A 147 2.68 25.20 -23.70
CA LYS A 147 2.51 26.17 -24.81
C LYS A 147 3.77 26.26 -25.68
N SER A 148 4.96 26.32 -25.08
CA SER A 148 6.22 26.35 -25.84
C SER A 148 6.47 25.06 -26.61
N LEU A 149 6.14 23.90 -26.04
CA LEU A 149 6.27 22.61 -26.71
C LEU A 149 5.32 22.49 -27.91
N ASP A 150 4.09 22.96 -27.77
CA ASP A 150 3.12 22.96 -28.86
C ASP A 150 3.46 23.96 -29.96
N ALA A 151 3.99 25.13 -29.60
CA ALA A 151 4.55 26.08 -30.55
C ALA A 151 5.73 25.46 -31.32
N TYR A 152 6.67 24.82 -30.62
CA TYR A 152 7.80 24.12 -31.23
C TYR A 152 7.36 23.00 -32.17
N ARG A 153 6.39 22.17 -31.77
CA ARG A 153 5.80 21.13 -32.62
C ARG A 153 5.19 21.71 -33.90
N THR A 154 4.52 22.85 -33.79
CA THR A 154 3.89 23.53 -34.92
C THR A 154 4.93 24.07 -35.89
N VAL A 155 5.99 24.72 -35.39
CA VAL A 155 7.11 25.18 -36.22
C VAL A 155 7.81 24.01 -36.88
N LYS A 156 8.03 22.90 -36.16
CA LYS A 156 8.63 21.68 -36.72
C LYS A 156 7.82 21.10 -37.87
N ARG A 157 6.48 21.11 -37.79
CA ARG A 157 5.60 20.69 -38.90
C ARG A 157 5.76 21.63 -40.10
N ARG A 158 5.62 22.94 -39.89
CA ARG A 158 5.78 23.95 -40.96
C ARG A 158 7.15 23.87 -41.65
N LEU A 159 8.21 23.62 -40.89
CA LEU A 159 9.55 23.45 -41.44
C LEU A 159 9.62 22.24 -42.38
N ARG A 160 8.97 21.12 -42.02
CA ARG A 160 8.89 19.94 -42.89
C ARG A 160 8.10 20.25 -44.17
N ASP A 161 6.96 20.92 -44.04
CA ASP A 161 6.12 21.30 -45.18
C ASP A 161 6.91 22.18 -46.17
N VAL A 162 7.64 23.18 -45.67
CA VAL A 162 8.50 24.05 -46.50
C VAL A 162 9.68 23.28 -47.10
N GLN A 163 10.28 22.34 -46.37
CA GLN A 163 11.35 21.48 -46.91
C GLN A 163 10.85 20.60 -48.05
N GLU A 164 9.66 20.00 -47.92
CA GLU A 164 9.03 19.19 -48.95
C GLU A 164 8.66 20.02 -50.19
N GLU A 165 8.09 21.22 -50.00
CA GLU A 165 7.79 22.13 -51.09
C GLU A 165 9.05 22.60 -51.82
N ASN A 166 10.10 22.98 -51.08
CA ASN A 166 11.38 23.37 -51.65
C ASN A 166 12.01 22.22 -52.45
N ALA A 167 11.95 20.98 -51.94
CA ALA A 167 12.42 19.81 -52.68
C ALA A 167 11.66 19.60 -53.99
N ARG A 168 10.33 19.80 -54.01
CA ARG A 168 9.52 19.74 -55.23
C ARG A 168 9.91 20.82 -56.24
N ILE A 169 10.16 22.04 -55.79
CA ILE A 169 10.55 23.15 -56.68
C ILE A 169 11.95 22.95 -57.23
N VAL A 170 12.90 22.47 -56.42
CA VAL A 170 14.25 22.15 -56.89
C VAL A 170 14.19 21.07 -57.98
N LEU A 171 13.35 20.03 -57.80
CA LEU A 171 13.16 18.99 -58.80
C LEU A 171 12.55 19.55 -60.09
N GLU A 172 11.48 20.35 -60.00
CA GLU A 172 10.87 20.97 -61.17
C GLU A 172 11.83 21.95 -61.87
N ALA A 173 12.61 22.71 -61.12
CA ALA A 173 13.62 23.62 -61.67
C ALA A 173 14.71 22.86 -62.43
N ALA A 174 15.12 21.69 -61.94
CA ALA A 174 16.05 20.83 -62.64
C ALA A 174 15.47 20.31 -63.98
N GLU A 175 14.19 19.93 -64.00
CA GLU A 175 13.50 19.53 -65.23
C GLU A 175 13.42 20.67 -66.25
N VAL A 176 13.00 21.86 -65.82
CA VAL A 176 12.96 23.06 -66.66
C VAL A 176 14.36 23.44 -67.16
N ALA A 177 15.39 23.32 -66.32
CA ALA A 177 16.78 23.57 -66.70
C ALA A 177 17.28 22.56 -67.76
N ALA A 178 16.93 21.28 -67.63
CA ALA A 178 17.27 20.27 -68.63
C ALA A 178 16.55 20.50 -69.96
N ALA A 179 15.25 20.81 -69.92
CA ALA A 179 14.45 21.14 -71.10
C ALA A 179 14.96 22.41 -71.80
N SER A 180 15.28 23.46 -71.04
CA SER A 180 15.79 24.72 -71.58
C SER A 180 17.18 24.56 -72.20
N ALA A 181 18.08 23.82 -71.56
CA ALA A 181 19.38 23.46 -72.14
C ALA A 181 19.23 22.70 -73.46
N GLY A 182 18.22 21.82 -73.56
CA GLY A 182 17.86 21.13 -74.80
C GLY A 182 17.43 22.09 -75.92
N ILE A 183 16.57 23.06 -75.61
CA ILE A 183 16.13 24.09 -76.58
C ILE A 183 17.32 24.96 -77.01
N VAL A 184 18.11 25.46 -76.06
CA VAL A 184 19.30 26.30 -76.35
C VAL A 184 20.28 25.56 -77.27
N ARG A 185 20.50 24.25 -77.05
CA ARG A 185 21.34 23.44 -77.92
C ARG A 185 20.79 23.33 -79.34
N ARG A 186 19.47 23.15 -79.51
CA ARG A 186 18.81 23.10 -80.84
C ARG A 186 18.86 24.44 -81.56
N VAL A 187 18.62 25.54 -80.86
CA VAL A 187 18.71 26.89 -81.41
C VAL A 187 20.15 27.18 -81.86
N ARG A 188 21.14 26.91 -81.00
CA ARG A 188 22.57 27.07 -81.31
C ARG A 188 22.98 26.29 -82.57
N GLY A 189 22.66 25.00 -82.64
CA GLY A 189 23.03 24.16 -83.78
C GLY A 189 22.42 24.63 -85.11
N ARG A 190 21.26 25.30 -85.10
CA ARG A 190 20.66 25.88 -86.32
C ARG A 190 21.28 27.22 -86.71
N MET A 191 21.67 28.05 -85.74
CA MET A 191 22.39 29.30 -86.02
C MET A 191 23.76 29.01 -86.64
N GLU A 192 24.44 27.94 -86.19
CA GLU A 192 25.73 27.51 -86.73
C GLU A 192 25.62 26.79 -88.09
N GLY A 193 24.44 26.23 -88.43
CA GLY A 193 24.20 25.42 -89.65
C GLY A 193 23.56 26.11 -90.85
N GLY A 194 23.34 27.44 -90.83
CA GLY A 194 22.88 28.22 -92.00
C GLY A 194 21.42 28.00 -92.44
N GLY A 195 20.56 27.40 -91.61
CA GLY A 195 19.18 27.06 -91.98
C GLY A 195 18.18 28.23 -91.88
N ASN A 196 17.34 28.40 -92.91
CA ASN A 196 16.31 29.46 -93.02
C ASN A 196 15.04 29.21 -92.15
N GLY A 197 15.23 28.85 -90.87
CA GLY A 197 14.16 28.40 -89.96
C GLY A 197 13.67 29.44 -88.96
N LYS A 198 13.52 30.71 -89.36
CA LYS A 198 13.21 31.85 -88.45
C LYS A 198 11.94 31.66 -87.62
N VAL A 199 10.86 31.15 -88.22
CA VAL A 199 9.58 30.90 -87.53
C VAL A 199 9.72 29.81 -86.45
N ARG A 200 10.50 28.76 -86.73
CA ARG A 200 10.70 27.63 -85.81
C ARG A 200 11.61 27.99 -84.63
N THR A 201 12.51 28.95 -84.80
CA THR A 201 13.31 29.50 -83.69
C THR A 201 12.49 30.42 -82.78
N GLU A 202 11.57 31.22 -83.34
CA GLU A 202 10.66 32.04 -82.55
C GLU A 202 9.70 31.19 -81.70
N GLU A 203 9.17 30.08 -82.25
CA GLU A 203 8.35 29.11 -81.48
C GLU A 203 9.12 28.49 -80.29
N GLU A 204 10.38 28.13 -80.49
CA GLU A 204 11.22 27.56 -79.42
C GLU A 204 11.62 28.59 -78.36
N ILE A 205 11.80 29.85 -78.74
CA ILE A 205 12.02 30.98 -77.81
C ILE A 205 10.75 31.25 -77.00
N ASN A 206 9.58 31.30 -77.64
CA ASN A 206 8.30 31.47 -76.96
C ASN A 206 8.03 30.33 -75.97
N SER A 207 8.40 29.08 -76.32
CA SER A 207 8.30 27.93 -75.43
C SER A 207 9.24 28.05 -74.21
N LEU A 208 10.48 28.51 -74.41
CA LEU A 208 11.42 28.83 -73.32
C LEU A 208 10.85 29.89 -72.37
N GLU A 209 10.33 30.98 -72.92
CA GLU A 209 9.75 32.09 -72.15
C GLU A 209 8.57 31.62 -71.30
N GLN A 210 7.65 30.81 -71.86
CA GLN A 210 6.53 30.25 -71.13
C GLN A 210 6.97 29.36 -69.97
N MET A 211 7.98 28.49 -70.17
CA MET A 211 8.51 27.63 -69.09
C MET A 211 9.17 28.45 -67.98
N LEU A 212 10.00 29.45 -68.35
CA LEU A 212 10.65 30.33 -67.38
C LEU A 212 9.63 31.18 -66.60
N HIS A 213 8.58 31.64 -67.26
CA HIS A 213 7.51 32.41 -66.61
C HIS A 213 6.69 31.54 -65.64
N GLY A 214 6.40 30.28 -66.01
CA GLY A 214 5.76 29.31 -65.13
C GLY A 214 6.58 29.04 -63.86
N LEU A 215 7.89 28.87 -64.00
CA LEU A 215 8.81 28.65 -62.89
C LEU A 215 8.95 29.90 -61.99
N GLN A 216 9.01 31.10 -62.58
CA GLN A 216 9.02 32.37 -61.86
C GLN A 216 7.74 32.56 -61.03
N GLY A 217 6.58 32.18 -61.56
CA GLY A 217 5.31 32.20 -60.85
C GLY A 217 5.28 31.28 -59.62
N LYS A 218 5.97 30.13 -59.68
CA LYS A 218 6.09 29.18 -58.57
C LYS A 218 7.07 29.63 -57.49
N LEU A 219 8.23 30.18 -57.87
CA LEU A 219 9.21 30.76 -56.93
C LEU A 219 8.63 31.92 -56.11
N ARG A 220 7.75 32.74 -56.70
CA ARG A 220 7.07 33.83 -55.98
C ARG A 220 6.10 33.33 -54.90
N LYS A 221 5.52 32.14 -55.05
CA LYS A 221 4.58 31.56 -54.07
C LYS A 221 5.27 31.03 -52.83
N VAL A 222 6.53 30.60 -52.94
CA VAL A 222 7.33 30.00 -51.85
C VAL A 222 8.07 31.02 -51.01
N SER A 223 8.08 32.28 -51.45
CA SER A 223 8.52 33.40 -50.63
C SER A 223 7.51 33.60 -49.50
N PRO A 224 7.84 33.30 -48.22
CA PRO A 224 6.85 33.43 -47.16
C PRO A 224 6.58 34.91 -46.91
N ASN A 225 5.31 35.26 -46.74
CA ASN A 225 4.91 36.50 -46.06
C ASN A 225 5.71 36.62 -44.75
N LYS A 226 6.56 37.64 -44.64
CA LYS A 226 7.39 37.97 -43.47
C LYS A 226 6.58 38.34 -42.19
N GLY A 227 5.29 38.00 -42.12
CA GLY A 227 4.34 38.56 -41.16
C GLY A 227 4.20 37.82 -39.82
N ASP A 228 4.23 36.49 -39.80
CA ASP A 228 3.64 35.74 -38.68
C ASP A 228 4.64 35.12 -37.69
N CYS A 229 5.82 35.72 -37.57
CA CYS A 229 6.74 35.46 -36.46
C CYS A 229 6.91 36.72 -35.58
N ARG A 230 5.81 37.39 -35.22
CA ARG A 230 5.87 38.46 -34.20
C ARG A 230 5.73 37.86 -32.80
N ASN A 231 6.83 37.95 -32.06
CA ASN A 231 6.95 38.07 -30.61
C ASN A 231 5.91 37.35 -29.74
N SER A 232 6.32 36.21 -29.17
CA SER A 232 6.06 35.98 -27.75
C SER A 232 7.32 36.34 -26.97
N ASN A 233 7.53 37.65 -26.78
CA ASN A 233 8.30 38.13 -25.64
C ASN A 233 7.58 37.61 -24.38
N LEU A 234 8.22 36.73 -23.63
CA LEU A 234 7.93 36.53 -22.21
C LEU A 234 9.16 37.02 -21.44
N GLN A 235 9.07 38.30 -21.06
CA GLN A 235 9.80 38.86 -19.93
C GLN A 235 9.22 38.27 -18.63
N VAL A 236 10.15 37.86 -17.76
CA VAL A 236 10.04 37.58 -16.30
C VAL A 236 9.18 36.40 -15.86
#